data_AF-A0A7C1PFH4-F1
#
_entry.id   AF-A0A7C1PFH4-F1
#
_cell.length_a   1.000
_cell.length_b   1.000
_cell.length_c   1.000
_cell.angle_alpha   90.00
_cell.angle_beta   90.00
_cell.angle_gamma   90.00
#
_symmetry.space_group_name_H-M   'P 1'
#
loop_
_entity.id
_entity.type
_entity.pdbx_description
1 polymer ?
#
loop_
_entity_poly.entity_id
_entity_poly.type
_entity_poly.pdbx_seq_one_letter_code
_entity_poly.pdbx_strand_id
1 'polypeptide(L)'
;MAKQCVFTGRKAVYGNKKTYRGKAKYLGGVGKKITGIARRKFRPNLQKVRCIVDGQVKRVWVSAAAIRSGLVVKPVKVKPFEKIVV
;
A
#
# COMPACT_ATOMS: atom_id res chain seq x y z
N MET A 1 12.70 -5.21 -9.06
CA MET A 1 12.16 -5.32 -7.68
C MET A 1 10.65 -5.13 -7.71
N ALA A 2 9.87 -6.15 -7.35
CA ALA A 2 8.40 -6.04 -7.31
C ALA A 2 7.99 -4.99 -6.26
N LYS A 3 6.93 -4.21 -6.55
CA LYS A 3 6.33 -3.29 -5.57
C LYS A 3 5.66 -4.11 -4.45
N GLN A 4 6.45 -4.50 -3.46
CA GLN A 4 6.01 -5.25 -2.30
C GLN A 4 6.50 -4.56 -1.02
N CYS A 5 5.64 -4.46 -0.02
CA CYS A 5 6.05 -3.96 1.28
C CYS A 5 6.99 -4.95 1.97
N VAL A 6 8.16 -4.49 2.42
CA VAL A 6 9.12 -5.33 3.16
C VAL A 6 8.55 -5.82 4.49
N PHE A 7 7.90 -4.94 5.25
CA PHE A 7 7.37 -5.27 6.58
C PHE A 7 6.08 -6.10 6.57
N THR A 8 5.15 -5.79 5.65
CA THR A 8 3.79 -6.38 5.66
C THR A 8 3.52 -7.32 4.49
N GLY A 9 4.49 -7.51 3.58
CA GLY A 9 4.34 -8.38 2.40
C GLY A 9 3.30 -7.90 1.38
N ARG A 10 2.62 -6.78 1.60
CA ARG A 10 1.54 -6.27 0.74
C ARG A 10 2.03 -6.08 -0.69
N LYS A 11 1.39 -6.78 -1.61
CA LYS A 11 1.64 -6.77 -3.06
C LYS A 11 0.37 -6.37 -3.80
N ALA A 12 0.53 -6.03 -5.08
CA ALA A 12 -0.63 -5.79 -5.92
C ALA A 12 -1.44 -7.08 -6.11
N VAL A 13 -2.76 -6.98 -5.94
CA VAL A 13 -3.71 -8.09 -6.14
C VAL A 13 -4.54 -7.81 -7.38
N TYR A 14 -4.98 -8.85 -8.06
CA TYR A 14 -5.85 -8.73 -9.23
C TYR A 14 -7.30 -9.02 -8.84
N GLY A 15 -8.22 -8.35 -9.53
CA GLY A 15 -9.62 -8.75 -9.52
C GLY A 15 -10.35 -8.13 -10.69
N ASN A 16 -11.67 -8.17 -10.65
CA ASN A 16 -12.49 -7.74 -11.76
C ASN A 16 -13.23 -6.42 -11.43
N LYS A 17 -13.40 -5.57 -12.43
CA LYS A 17 -14.34 -4.44 -12.44
C LYS A 17 -15.60 -4.94 -13.14
N LYS A 18 -16.69 -5.07 -12.38
CA LYS A 18 -18.01 -5.45 -12.92
C LYS A 18 -18.83 -4.20 -13.14
N THR A 19 -19.38 -4.02 -14.33
CA THR A 19 -20.38 -2.99 -14.61
C THR A 19 -21.76 -3.60 -14.55
N TYR A 20 -22.68 -2.91 -13.88
CA TYR A 20 -24.06 -3.36 -13.68
C TYR A 20 -25.02 -2.39 -14.37
N ARG A 21 -26.10 -2.90 -14.96
CA ARG A 21 -27.25 -2.12 -15.42
C ARG A 21 -28.52 -2.55 -14.68
N GLY A 22 -29.46 -1.62 -14.55
CA GLY A 22 -30.72 -1.83 -13.84
C GLY A 22 -30.64 -1.58 -12.34
N LYS A 23 -31.82 -1.47 -11.70
CA LYS A 23 -31.96 -1.27 -10.25
C LYS A 23 -32.00 -2.63 -9.54
N ALA A 24 -31.49 -2.70 -8.31
CA ALA A 24 -31.52 -3.95 -7.57
C ALA A 24 -32.96 -4.31 -7.15
N LYS A 25 -33.25 -5.63 -7.00
CA LYS A 25 -34.57 -6.11 -6.59
C LYS A 25 -35.04 -5.51 -5.26
N TYR A 26 -34.15 -5.42 -4.28
CA TYR A 26 -34.45 -4.84 -2.97
C TYR A 26 -34.82 -3.34 -3.01
N LEU A 27 -34.57 -2.65 -4.13
CA LEU A 27 -34.97 -1.26 -4.34
C LEU A 27 -36.25 -1.14 -5.20
N GLY A 28 -37.00 -2.23 -5.39
CA GLY A 28 -38.20 -2.28 -6.23
C GLY A 28 -37.92 -2.33 -7.73
N GLY A 29 -36.70 -2.73 -8.14
CA GLY A 29 -36.36 -2.94 -9.56
C GLY A 29 -36.50 -4.38 -10.01
N VAL A 30 -36.47 -4.62 -11.33
CA VAL A 30 -36.50 -5.98 -11.90
C VAL A 30 -35.23 -6.78 -11.56
N GLY A 31 -34.07 -6.11 -11.50
CA GLY A 31 -32.79 -6.71 -11.15
C GLY A 31 -31.57 -6.00 -11.76
N LYS A 32 -30.40 -6.20 -11.15
CA LYS A 32 -29.10 -5.73 -11.68
C LYS A 32 -28.49 -6.80 -12.57
N LYS A 33 -28.26 -6.50 -13.85
CA LYS A 33 -27.54 -7.39 -14.78
C LYS A 33 -26.08 -6.95 -14.91
N ILE A 34 -25.16 -7.91 -14.92
CA ILE A 34 -23.74 -7.66 -15.23
C ILE A 34 -23.61 -7.49 -16.74
N THR A 35 -23.10 -6.33 -17.17
CA THR A 35 -22.94 -5.99 -18.60
C THR A 35 -21.51 -6.03 -19.08
N GLY A 36 -20.53 -6.04 -18.17
CA GLY A 36 -19.12 -6.11 -18.54
C GLY A 36 -18.25 -6.54 -17.38
N ILE A 37 -17.22 -7.32 -17.70
CA ILE A 37 -16.23 -7.80 -16.75
C ILE A 37 -14.85 -7.47 -17.32
N ALA A 38 -14.15 -6.52 -16.69
CA ALA A 38 -12.79 -6.16 -17.06
C ALA A 38 -11.81 -6.49 -15.92
N ARG A 39 -10.57 -6.87 -16.26
CA ARG A 39 -9.51 -7.10 -15.26
C ARG A 39 -9.02 -5.77 -14.71
N ARG A 40 -8.82 -5.68 -13.40
CA ARG A 40 -8.21 -4.53 -12.71
C ARG A 40 -7.14 -4.97 -11.73
N LYS A 41 -6.20 -4.06 -11.47
CA LYS A 41 -5.10 -4.24 -10.53
C LYS A 41 -5.30 -3.36 -9.30
N PHE A 42 -5.44 -3.97 -8.14
CA PHE A 42 -5.46 -3.28 -6.85
C PHE A 42 -4.04 -3.02 -6.39
N ARG A 43 -3.65 -1.75 -6.35
CA ARG A 43 -2.32 -1.33 -5.94
C ARG A 43 -2.38 -0.89 -4.48
N PRO A 44 -1.61 -1.50 -3.56
CA PRO A 44 -1.46 -0.95 -2.23
C PRO A 44 -0.74 0.40 -2.30
N ASN A 45 -1.06 1.31 -1.36
CA ASN A 45 -0.36 2.57 -1.19
C ASN A 45 1.05 2.29 -0.63
N LEU A 46 2.01 2.13 -1.55
CA LEU A 46 3.41 1.86 -1.26
C LEU A 46 4.23 3.12 -1.49
N GLN A 47 5.01 3.48 -0.49
CA GLN A 47 5.90 4.64 -0.48
C GLN A 47 7.35 4.16 -0.42
N LYS A 48 8.25 4.86 -1.12
CA LYS A 48 9.69 4.60 -1.01
C LYS A 48 10.24 5.39 0.17
N VAL A 49 10.74 4.70 1.19
CA VAL A 49 11.29 5.33 2.39
C VAL A 49 12.68 4.77 2.67
N ARG A 50 13.56 5.59 3.25
CA ARG A 50 14.82 5.14 3.85
C ARG A 50 14.51 4.57 5.22
N CYS A 51 14.82 3.31 5.45
CA CYS A 51 14.64 2.68 6.75
C CYS A 51 15.84 1.80 7.10
N ILE A 52 16.00 1.58 8.39
CA ILE A 52 16.96 0.61 8.91
C ILE A 52 16.27 -0.75 8.82
N VAL A 53 16.82 -1.67 8.03
CA VAL A 53 16.37 -3.06 7.92
C VAL A 53 17.56 -3.92 8.30
N ASP A 54 17.44 -4.70 9.37
CA ASP A 54 18.49 -5.57 9.90
C ASP A 54 19.84 -4.85 10.11
N GLY A 55 19.78 -3.64 10.68
CA GLY A 55 20.97 -2.82 10.99
C GLY A 55 21.58 -2.06 9.79
N GLN A 56 21.11 -2.31 8.56
CA GLN A 56 21.59 -1.59 7.37
C GLN A 56 20.56 -0.56 6.89
N VAL A 57 21.06 0.62 6.48
CA VAL A 57 20.21 1.66 5.90
C VAL A 57 19.90 1.31 4.44
N LYS A 58 18.65 0.97 4.16
CA LYS A 58 18.18 0.62 2.80
C LYS A 58 17.00 1.49 2.38
N ARG A 59 16.89 1.71 1.07
CA ARG A 59 15.69 2.31 0.46
C ARG A 59 14.73 1.20 0.08
N VAL A 60 13.62 1.09 0.78
CA VAL A 60 12.66 0.00 0.56
C VAL A 60 11.26 0.53 0.28
N TRP A 61 10.42 -0.33 -0.29
CA TRP A 61 9.00 -0.09 -0.43
C TRP A 61 8.30 -0.43 0.87
N VAL A 62 7.54 0.53 1.38
CA VAL A 62 6.80 0.44 2.64
C VAL A 62 5.34 0.78 2.37
N SER A 63 4.40 0.02 2.94
CA SER A 63 2.99 0.38 2.89
C SER A 63 2.67 1.53 3.85
N ALA A 64 1.76 2.42 3.46
CA ALA A 64 1.36 3.54 4.31
C ALA A 64 0.85 3.09 5.70
N ALA A 65 0.22 1.91 5.81
CA ALA A 65 -0.19 1.40 7.12
C ALA A 65 1.00 0.98 8.00
N ALA A 66 2.07 0.45 7.41
CA ALA A 66 3.29 0.11 8.16
C ALA A 66 4.01 1.37 8.66
N ILE A 67 3.93 2.48 7.91
CA ILE A 67 4.38 3.80 8.38
C ILE A 67 3.51 4.27 9.54
N ARG A 68 2.18 4.17 9.39
CA ARG A 68 1.23 4.58 10.43
C ARG A 68 1.38 3.78 11.73
N SER A 69 1.71 2.49 11.64
CA SER A 69 1.89 1.62 12.80
C SER A 69 3.28 1.73 13.45
N GLY A 70 4.14 2.66 13.00
CA GLY A 70 5.46 2.88 13.60
C GLY A 70 6.50 1.79 13.34
N LEU A 71 6.22 0.84 12.44
CA LEU A 71 7.15 -0.26 12.11
C LEU A 71 8.39 0.20 11.33
N VAL A 72 8.43 1.48 10.94
CA VAL A 72 9.50 2.05 10.13
C VAL A 72 10.37 2.98 10.95
N VAL A 73 11.57 2.50 11.24
CA VAL A 73 12.63 3.34 11.82
C VAL A 73 13.35 4.05 10.69
N LYS A 74 13.19 5.39 10.63
CA LYS A 74 13.98 6.23 9.73
C LYS A 74 15.39 6.40 10.29
N PRO A 75 16.45 6.28 9.48
CA PRO A 75 17.80 6.58 9.92
C PRO A 75 17.92 8.09 10.20
N VAL A 76 18.42 8.43 11.38
CA VAL A 76 18.72 9.81 11.74
C VAL A 76 20.14 10.13 11.26
N LYS A 77 20.34 11.25 10.55
CA LYS A 77 21.66 11.65 10.02
C LYS A 77 22.59 12.20 11.12
N VAL A 78 22.01 12.83 12.14
CA VAL A 78 22.69 13.45 13.28
C VAL A 78 21.89 13.10 14.52
N LYS A 79 22.53 12.59 15.58
CA LYS A 79 21.79 12.33 16.82
C LYS A 79 21.37 13.68 17.43
N PRO A 80 20.12 13.81 17.91
CA PRO A 80 19.71 15.01 18.64
C PRO A 80 20.61 15.20 19.86
N PHE A 81 21.12 16.43 20.07
CA PHE A 81 21.87 16.89 21.25
C PHE A 81 23.35 16.44 21.39
N GLU A 82 23.93 15.76 20.40
CA GLU A 82 25.37 15.46 20.39
C GLU A 82 26.17 16.67 19.87
N LYS A 83 27.19 17.12 20.62
CA LYS A 83 28.07 18.22 20.17
C LYS A 83 28.83 17.77 18.92
N ILE A 84 28.72 18.56 17.85
CA ILE A 84 29.56 18.42 16.66
C ILE A 84 30.97 18.83 17.09
N VAL A 85 31.87 17.86 17.26
CA VAL A 85 33.30 18.14 17.38
C VAL A 85 33.77 18.44 15.96
N VAL A 86 33.96 19.72 15.67
CA VAL A 86 34.62 20.22 14.45
C VAL A 86 36.11 19.98 14.57
#